data_AF-A0A0F9FNM9-F1
#
_entry.id   AF-A0A0F9FNM9-F1
#
_cell.length_a   1.000
_cell.length_b   1.000
_cell.length_c   1.000
_cell.angle_alpha   90.00
_cell.angle_beta   90.00
_cell.angle_gamma   90.00
#
_symmetry.space_group_name_H-M   'P 1'
#
loop_
_entity.id
_entity.type
_entity.pdbx_description
1 polymer ?
#
loop_
_entity_poly.entity_id
_entity_poly.type
_entity_poly.pdbx_seq_one_letter_code
_entity_poly.pdbx_strand_id
1 'polypeptide(L)' 'MIKAFLVLKFVYRTILRDLVIAAIDNPDSDIDDFVIKLLDRLFDYDS' A
#
# COMPACT_ATOMS: atom_id res chain seq x y z
N MET A 1 9.87 -4.80 21.14
CA MET A 1 9.33 -5.01 19.79
C MET A 1 8.58 -3.77 19.31
N ILE A 2 9.34 -2.91 18.61
CA ILE A 2 8.99 -2.06 17.47
C ILE A 2 7.61 -1.38 17.49
N LYS A 3 7.46 -0.26 18.21
CA LYS A 3 6.29 0.65 18.07
C LYS A 3 6.04 1.04 16.60
N ALA A 4 7.10 1.20 15.81
CA ALA A 4 7.00 1.46 14.37
C ALA A 4 6.29 0.34 13.58
N PHE A 5 6.43 -0.93 13.97
CA PHE A 5 5.74 -2.05 13.32
C PHE A 5 4.24 -2.06 13.63
N LEU A 6 3.84 -1.61 14.84
CA LEU A 6 2.43 -1.43 15.19
C LEU A 6 1.82 -0.26 14.41
N VAL A 7 2.55 0.84 14.25
CA VAL A 7 2.12 1.99 13.42
C VAL A 7 1.99 1.57 11.96
N LEU A 8 2.96 0.83 11.42
CA LEU A 8 2.91 0.32 10.04
C LEU A 8 1.70 -0.60 9.83
N LYS A 9 1.40 -1.50 10.78
CA LYS A 9 0.21 -2.35 10.75
C LYS A 9 -1.09 -1.55 10.79
N PHE A 10 -1.14 -0.49 11.58
CA PHE A 10 -2.31 0.38 11.66
C PHE A 10 -2.53 1.14 10.34
N VAL A 11 -1.49 1.78 9.81
CA VAL A 11 -1.53 2.48 8.52
C VAL A 11 -1.92 1.53 7.40
N TYR A 12 -1.34 0.33 7.38
CA TYR A 12 -1.71 -0.70 6.41
C TYR A 12 -3.19 -1.07 6.52
N ARG A 13 -3.68 -1.38 7.72
CA ARG A 13 -5.07 -1.78 7.93
C ARG A 13 -6.08 -0.68 7.56
N THR A 14 -5.77 0.57 7.84
CA THR A 14 -6.72 1.68 7.73
C THR A 14 -6.72 2.33 6.35
N ILE A 15 -5.59 2.34 5.65
CA ILE A 15 -5.43 3.11 4.41
C ILE A 15 -5.00 2.20 3.26
N LEU A 16 -3.86 1.51 3.40
CA LEU A 16 -3.29 0.75 2.28
C LEU A 16 -4.14 -0.45 1.90
N ARG A 17 -4.79 -1.11 2.86
CA ARG A 17 -5.56 -2.33 2.60
C ARG A 17 -6.73 -2.07 1.64
N ASP A 18 -7.47 -0.99 1.86
CA ASP A 18 -8.64 -0.67 1.03
C ASP A 18 -8.19 -0.16 -0.35
N LEU A 19 -7.08 0.58 -0.41
CA LEU A 19 -6.42 0.98 -1.65
C LEU A 19 -5.98 -0.23 -2.49
N VAL A 20 -5.33 -1.22 -1.86
CA VAL A 20 -4.91 -2.46 -2.53
C VAL A 20 -6.10 -3.29 -3.01
N ILE A 21 -7.17 -3.39 -2.22
CA ILE A 21 -8.39 -4.09 -2.64
C ILE A 21 -9.03 -3.37 -3.83
N ALA A 22 -9.13 -2.04 -3.79
CA ALA A 22 -9.69 -1.26 -4.90
C ALA A 22 -8.87 -1.40 -6.19
N ALA A 23 -7.54 -1.47 -6.08
CA ALA A 23 -6.65 -1.74 -7.21
C ALA A 23 -6.87 -3.15 -7.78
N ILE A 24 -6.98 -4.18 -6.93
CA ILE A 24 -7.26 -5.56 -7.36
C ILE A 24 -8.62 -5.67 -8.06
N ASP A 25 -9.65 -4.99 -7.53
CA ASP A 25 -11.01 -5.04 -8.07
C ASP A 25 -11.14 -4.24 -9.39
N ASN A 26 -10.24 -3.28 -9.65
CA ASN A 26 -10.21 -2.50 -10.89
C ASN A 26 -8.76 -2.21 -11.37
N PRO A 27 -8.10 -3.22 -11.96
CA PRO A 27 -6.68 -3.17 -12.30
C PRO A 27 -6.32 -2.22 -13.46
N ASP A 28 -7.28 -1.78 -14.27
CA ASP A 28 -7.05 -0.81 -15.36
C ASP A 28 -7.33 0.65 -14.94
N SER A 29 -7.37 0.92 -13.64
CA SER A 29 -7.64 2.26 -13.10
C SER A 29 -6.36 2.98 -12.66
N ASP A 30 -6.37 4.31 -12.71
CA ASP A 30 -5.26 5.17 -12.23
C ASP A 30 -4.87 4.88 -10.75
N ILE A 31 -5.77 4.23 -10.00
CA ILE A 31 -5.55 3.82 -8.61
C ILE A 31 -4.59 2.64 -8.53
N ASP A 32 -4.61 1.70 -9.47
CA ASP A 32 -3.68 0.56 -9.50
C ASP A 32 -2.23 1.04 -9.64
N ASP A 33 -1.98 1.89 -10.65
CA ASP A 33 -0.68 2.52 -10.89
C ASP A 33 -0.17 3.32 -9.67
N PHE A 34 -1.08 4.00 -8.96
CA PHE A 34 -0.75 4.73 -7.75
C PHE A 34 -0.39 3.79 -6.60
N VAL A 35 -1.15 2.71 -6.41
CA VAL A 35 -0.94 1.72 -5.34
C VAL A 35 0.38 1.01 -5.54
N ILE A 36 0.70 0.57 -6.75
CA ILE A 36 1.98 -0.08 -7.07
C ILE A 36 3.15 0.85 -6.72
N LYS A 37 3.16 2.10 -7.21
CA LYS A 37 4.22 3.08 -6.91
C LYS A 37 4.36 3.39 -5.42
N LEU A 38 3.24 3.44 -4.69
CA LEU A 38 3.24 3.68 -3.26
C LEU A 38 3.87 2.51 -2.49
N LEU A 39 3.54 1.28 -2.89
CA LEU A 39 4.11 0.07 -2.30
C LEU A 39 5.60 -0.08 -2.65
N ASP A 40 5.99 0.20 -3.89
CA ASP A 40 7.39 0.15 -4.31
C ASP A 40 8.27 1.11 -3.49
N ARG A 41 7.78 2.32 -3.22
CA ARG A 41 8.47 3.27 -2.32
C ARG A 41 8.47 2.84 -0.87
N LEU A 42 7.40 2.20 -0.40
CA LEU A 42 7.30 1.76 0.99
C LEU A 42 8.26 0.59 1.28
N PHE A 43 8.48 -0.27 0.30
CA PHE A 43 9.33 -1.46 0.41
C PHE A 43 10.70 -1.31 -0.26
N ASP A 44 10.99 -0.12 -0.80
CA ASP A 44 12.27 0.21 -1.45
C ASP A 44 12.55 -0.67 -2.70
N TYR A 45 11.49 -1.03 -3.42
CA TYR A 45 11.55 -1.79 -4.69
C TYR A 45 11.83 -0.93 -5.92
N ASP A 46 11.83 0.40 -5.78
CA ASP A 46 12.21 1.40 -6.81
C ASP A 46 13.74 1.39 -7.14
N SER A 47 14.46 0.30 -6.80
CA SER A 47 15.92 0.14 -6.92
C SER A 47 16.39 -0.22 -8.34
#